data_AF-A0AAE8N9E4-F1
#
_entry.id   AF-A0AAE8N9E4-F1
#
_cell.length_a   1.000
_cell.length_b   1.000
_cell.length_c   1.000
_cell.angle_alpha   90.00
_cell.angle_beta   90.00
_cell.angle_gamma   90.00
#
_symmetry.space_group_name_H-M   'P 1'
#
loop_
_entity.id
_entity.type
_entity.pdbx_description
1 polymer ?
#
loop_
_entity_poly.entity_id
_entity_poly.type
_entity_poly.pdbx_seq_one_letter_code
_entity_poly.pdbx_strand_id
1 'polypeptide(L)'
;MASEPPHGPQVPDPTGQQQPQQLPAVATAAAGENVPPPPSKPPRAARKRQSSPHTRTRIVTERESGATLRALADKYDLAVSTVRGIILRYPTQKSAVSNNKSGRPQAFSAGDKRRILDVVAQDPSASCKDIKERTGLGCHSRTILRYLKKEGITYSTTGSRPKLTGETIRKRVLVALKNVEEASSKGGGEAGGEAVREEVVQEK
;
A
#
# COMPACT_ATOMS: atom_id res chain seq x y z
N MET A 1 11.66 40.01 -68.89
CA MET A 1 11.41 38.58 -68.58
C MET A 1 10.95 38.50 -67.15
N ALA A 2 9.74 38.00 -66.95
CA ALA A 2 9.03 37.95 -65.68
C ALA A 2 9.61 36.87 -64.76
N SER A 3 9.66 37.14 -63.45
CA SER A 3 9.77 36.10 -62.43
C SER A 3 8.89 36.49 -61.25
N GLU A 4 7.75 35.81 -61.14
CA GLU A 4 6.78 35.93 -60.04
C GLU A 4 7.35 35.29 -58.75
N PRO A 5 7.04 35.85 -57.56
CA PRO A 5 7.31 35.19 -56.29
C PRO A 5 6.21 34.17 -55.89
N PRO A 6 6.55 33.11 -55.14
CA PRO A 6 5.63 32.02 -54.81
C PRO A 6 4.57 32.42 -53.76
N HIS A 7 3.34 31.98 -54.04
CA HIS A 7 2.16 32.02 -53.15
C HIS A 7 2.43 31.30 -51.82
N GLY A 8 2.32 32.03 -50.71
CA GLY A 8 2.20 31.44 -49.37
C GLY A 8 0.78 30.92 -49.12
N PRO A 9 0.59 29.85 -48.31
CA PRO A 9 -0.73 29.36 -47.97
C PRO A 9 -1.44 30.35 -47.03
N GLN A 10 -2.63 30.80 -47.42
CA GLN A 10 -3.56 31.56 -46.58
C GLN A 10 -3.97 30.70 -45.38
N VAL A 11 -3.76 31.23 -44.18
CA VAL A 11 -4.33 30.71 -42.93
C VAL A 11 -5.73 31.32 -42.79
N PRO A 12 -6.82 30.54 -42.69
CA PRO A 12 -8.13 31.10 -42.41
C PRO A 12 -8.24 31.48 -40.92
N ASP A 13 -8.62 32.73 -40.67
CA ASP A 13 -8.97 33.29 -39.36
C ASP A 13 -10.10 32.49 -38.68
N PRO A 14 -9.98 32.07 -37.41
CA PRO A 14 -11.10 31.55 -36.64
C PRO A 14 -11.80 32.70 -35.89
N THR A 15 -12.44 33.63 -36.60
CA THR A 15 -13.41 34.54 -35.95
C THR A 15 -14.82 33.96 -36.06
N GLY A 16 -15.08 32.95 -35.24
CA GLY A 16 -16.42 32.45 -34.97
C GLY A 16 -16.86 32.87 -33.57
N GLN A 17 -17.30 34.11 -33.41
CA GLN A 17 -18.01 34.54 -32.20
C GLN A 17 -19.36 33.79 -32.14
N GLN A 18 -19.40 32.65 -31.44
CA GLN A 18 -20.67 32.06 -31.03
C GLN A 18 -21.14 32.81 -29.78
N GLN A 19 -22.26 33.51 -29.93
CA GLN A 19 -22.98 34.12 -28.82
C GLN A 19 -23.43 33.02 -27.83
N PRO A 20 -23.36 33.25 -26.51
CA PRO A 20 -23.99 32.35 -25.55
C PRO A 20 -25.51 32.46 -25.70
N GLN A 21 -26.13 31.42 -26.26
CA GLN A 21 -27.57 31.29 -26.25
C GLN A 21 -28.04 31.13 -24.79
N GLN A 22 -28.82 32.09 -24.32
CA GLN A 22 -29.49 32.02 -23.03
C GLN A 22 -30.50 30.87 -23.09
N LEU A 23 -30.30 29.85 -22.25
CA LEU A 23 -31.25 28.77 -22.06
C LEU A 23 -32.50 29.32 -21.35
N PRO A 24 -33.72 28.97 -21.80
CA PRO A 24 -34.93 29.32 -21.06
C PRO A 24 -34.98 28.53 -19.74
N ALA A 25 -35.27 29.24 -18.66
CA ALA A 25 -35.60 28.66 -17.37
C ALA A 25 -36.90 27.86 -17.50
N VAL A 26 -36.77 26.54 -17.67
CA VAL A 26 -37.90 25.61 -17.59
C VAL A 26 -38.25 25.34 -16.13
N ALA A 27 -39.52 25.58 -15.87
CA ALA A 27 -40.23 25.41 -14.62
C ALA A 27 -39.94 24.09 -13.92
N THR A 28 -39.81 24.20 -12.60
CA THR A 28 -39.88 23.14 -11.60
C THR A 28 -41.21 22.39 -11.72
N ALA A 29 -41.21 21.23 -12.37
CA ALA A 29 -42.31 20.28 -12.33
C ALA A 29 -41.88 19.07 -11.50
N ALA A 30 -42.43 18.98 -10.30
CA ALA A 30 -42.40 17.80 -9.47
C ALA A 30 -43.18 16.67 -10.17
N ALA A 31 -42.47 15.68 -10.69
CA ALA A 31 -43.03 14.37 -11.02
C ALA A 31 -41.98 13.33 -10.62
N GLY A 32 -42.26 12.60 -9.54
CA GLY A 32 -41.47 11.44 -9.13
C GLY A 32 -41.70 10.31 -10.13
N GLU A 33 -40.92 10.28 -11.20
CA GLU A 33 -40.79 9.10 -12.03
C GLU A 33 -39.99 8.05 -11.23
N ASN A 34 -40.70 7.02 -10.77
CA ASN A 34 -40.12 5.80 -10.24
C ASN A 34 -39.43 5.05 -11.40
N VAL A 35 -38.20 5.47 -11.72
CA VAL A 35 -37.34 4.77 -12.66
C VAL A 35 -36.87 3.48 -11.96
N PRO A 36 -37.24 2.28 -12.46
CA PRO A 36 -36.77 1.05 -11.86
C PRO A 36 -35.23 1.02 -11.92
N PRO A 37 -34.56 0.56 -10.84
CA PRO A 37 -33.10 0.52 -10.82
C PRO A 37 -32.60 -0.32 -12.00
N PRO A 38 -31.48 0.10 -12.64
CA PRO A 38 -30.94 -0.63 -13.79
C PRO A 38 -30.65 -2.09 -13.39
N PRO A 39 -30.83 -3.05 -14.32
CA PRO A 39 -30.65 -4.46 -14.01
C PRO A 39 -29.25 -4.70 -13.45
N SER A 40 -29.19 -5.41 -12.32
CA SER A 40 -27.93 -5.79 -11.69
C SER A 40 -27.10 -6.62 -12.68
N LYS A 41 -25.79 -6.32 -12.76
CA LYS A 41 -24.89 -7.03 -13.68
C LYS A 41 -24.98 -8.53 -13.41
N PRO A 42 -25.06 -9.38 -14.45
CA PRO A 42 -25.15 -10.83 -14.25
C PRO A 42 -23.95 -11.33 -13.43
N PRO A 43 -24.13 -12.38 -12.61
CA PRO A 43 -23.02 -12.94 -11.84
C PRO A 43 -21.89 -13.33 -12.80
N ARG A 44 -20.67 -12.89 -12.50
CA ARG A 44 -19.49 -13.26 -13.29
C ARG A 44 -19.39 -14.78 -13.31
N ALA A 45 -19.28 -15.36 -14.52
CA ALA A 45 -19.09 -16.79 -14.69
C ALA A 45 -17.95 -17.29 -13.79
N ALA A 46 -18.20 -18.41 -13.10
CA ALA A 46 -17.22 -19.01 -12.21
C ALA A 46 -15.94 -19.35 -13.00
N ARG A 47 -14.78 -18.95 -12.47
CA ARG A 47 -13.50 -19.30 -13.09
C ARG A 47 -13.37 -20.82 -13.10
N LYS A 48 -13.02 -21.40 -14.26
CA LYS A 48 -12.71 -22.84 -14.36
C LYS A 48 -11.62 -23.18 -13.34
N ARG A 49 -11.96 -24.06 -12.39
CA ARG A 49 -11.03 -24.50 -11.34
C ARG A 49 -9.94 -25.34 -12.00
N GLN A 50 -8.70 -25.16 -11.57
CA GLN A 50 -7.62 -26.03 -12.03
C GLN A 50 -7.80 -27.43 -11.44
N SER A 51 -7.36 -28.47 -12.16
CA SER A 51 -7.34 -29.83 -11.63
C SER A 51 -6.52 -29.90 -10.33
N SER A 52 -6.94 -30.71 -9.37
CA SER A 52 -6.20 -30.87 -8.11
C SER A 52 -4.87 -31.60 -8.35
N PRO A 53 -3.82 -31.36 -7.52
CA PRO A 53 -2.58 -32.12 -7.60
C PRO A 53 -2.80 -33.63 -7.52
N HIS A 54 -3.70 -34.07 -6.63
CA HIS A 54 -4.07 -35.49 -6.47
C HIS A 54 -4.63 -36.10 -7.76
N THR A 55 -5.55 -35.39 -8.42
CA THR A 55 -6.11 -35.81 -9.71
C THR A 55 -5.02 -35.92 -10.77
N ARG A 56 -4.05 -34.99 -10.79
CA ARG A 56 -2.94 -35.00 -11.77
C ARG A 56 -2.01 -36.20 -11.55
N THR A 57 -1.66 -36.51 -10.30
CA THR A 57 -0.87 -37.70 -9.96
C THR A 57 -1.56 -38.97 -10.43
N ARG A 58 -2.85 -39.14 -10.13
CA ARG A 58 -3.61 -40.33 -10.56
C ARG A 58 -3.68 -40.50 -12.07
N ILE A 59 -3.87 -39.40 -12.81
CA ILE A 59 -3.87 -39.40 -14.28
C ILE A 59 -2.52 -39.88 -14.82
N VAL A 60 -1.41 -39.46 -14.21
CA VAL A 60 -0.07 -39.85 -14.67
C VAL A 60 0.23 -41.29 -14.33
N THR A 61 -0.10 -41.76 -13.12
CA THR A 61 0.10 -43.16 -12.73
C THR A 61 -0.71 -44.11 -13.62
N GLU A 62 -1.95 -43.76 -13.95
CA GLU A 62 -2.78 -44.58 -14.86
C GLU A 62 -2.29 -44.50 -16.32
N ARG A 63 -1.68 -43.38 -16.71
CA ARG A 63 -1.05 -43.26 -18.02
C ARG A 63 0.19 -44.16 -18.11
N GLU A 64 0.99 -44.22 -17.06
CA GLU A 64 2.16 -45.11 -16.95
C GLU A 64 1.75 -46.58 -16.98
N SER A 65 0.59 -46.93 -16.43
CA SER A 65 0.01 -48.28 -16.54
C SER A 65 -0.65 -48.57 -17.90
N GLY A 66 -0.51 -47.69 -18.90
CA GLY A 66 -0.95 -47.94 -20.27
C GLY A 66 -2.34 -47.40 -20.66
N ALA A 67 -3.02 -46.62 -19.80
CA ALA A 67 -4.34 -46.08 -20.14
C ALA A 67 -4.30 -45.10 -21.33
N THR A 68 -5.32 -45.16 -22.18
CA THR A 68 -5.46 -44.23 -23.32
C THR A 68 -5.89 -42.84 -22.83
N LEU A 69 -5.53 -41.79 -23.58
CA LEU A 69 -5.88 -40.41 -23.22
C LEU A 69 -7.39 -40.19 -23.16
N ARG A 70 -8.15 -40.90 -24.01
CA ARG A 70 -9.60 -40.81 -24.08
C ARG A 70 -10.25 -41.45 -22.86
N ALA A 71 -9.82 -42.65 -22.48
CA ALA A 71 -10.31 -43.32 -21.28
C ALA A 71 -10.07 -42.47 -20.01
N LEU A 72 -8.91 -41.82 -19.91
CA LEU A 72 -8.61 -40.90 -18.80
C LEU A 72 -9.48 -39.64 -18.84
N ALA A 73 -9.73 -39.06 -20.01
CA ALA A 73 -10.59 -37.89 -20.17
C ALA A 73 -12.01 -38.17 -19.70
N ASP A 74 -12.59 -39.30 -20.11
CA ASP A 74 -13.95 -39.69 -19.75
C ASP A 74 -14.05 -40.06 -18.25
N LYS A 75 -13.03 -40.74 -17.69
CA LYS A 75 -12.99 -41.13 -16.26
C LYS A 75 -12.89 -39.93 -15.31
N TYR A 76 -12.14 -38.91 -15.68
CA TYR A 76 -11.87 -37.74 -14.83
C TYR A 76 -12.73 -36.52 -15.16
N ASP A 77 -13.66 -36.63 -16.12
CA ASP A 77 -14.47 -35.53 -16.66
C ASP A 77 -13.62 -34.31 -17.07
N LEU A 78 -12.55 -34.59 -17.83
CA LEU A 78 -11.62 -33.58 -18.32
C LEU A 78 -11.54 -33.62 -19.83
N ALA A 79 -11.37 -32.45 -20.46
CA ALA A 79 -11.04 -32.42 -21.88
C ALA A 79 -9.72 -33.17 -22.16
N VAL A 80 -9.65 -33.89 -23.28
CA VAL A 80 -8.45 -34.66 -23.70
C VAL A 80 -7.20 -33.77 -23.77
N SER A 81 -7.36 -32.51 -24.20
CA SER A 81 -6.28 -31.51 -24.22
C SER A 81 -5.73 -31.19 -22.83
N THR A 82 -6.59 -31.16 -21.81
CA THR A 82 -6.21 -30.97 -20.41
C THR A 82 -5.39 -32.15 -19.90
N VAL A 83 -5.85 -33.38 -20.14
CA VAL A 83 -5.14 -34.61 -19.77
C VAL A 83 -3.75 -34.65 -20.41
N ARG A 84 -3.66 -34.40 -21.73
CA ARG A 84 -2.39 -34.31 -22.46
C ARG A 84 -1.47 -33.25 -21.85
N GLY A 85 -2.00 -32.07 -21.53
CA GLY A 85 -1.22 -31.00 -20.92
C GLY A 85 -0.73 -31.32 -19.51
N ILE A 86 -1.50 -32.08 -18.72
CA ILE A 86 -1.07 -32.58 -17.40
C ILE A 86 0.14 -33.49 -17.57
N ILE A 87 0.04 -34.51 -18.44
CA ILE A 87 1.11 -35.47 -18.69
C ILE A 87 2.39 -34.77 -19.16
N LEU A 88 2.28 -33.85 -20.12
CA LEU A 88 3.42 -33.10 -20.67
C LEU A 88 4.14 -32.25 -19.61
N ARG A 89 3.40 -31.64 -18.67
CA ARG A 89 3.98 -30.74 -17.66
C ARG A 89 4.44 -31.47 -16.40
N TYR A 90 3.91 -32.65 -16.12
CA TYR A 90 4.20 -33.42 -14.92
C TYR A 90 5.71 -33.56 -14.61
N PRO A 91 6.60 -33.91 -15.56
CA PRO A 91 8.04 -34.04 -15.25
C PRO A 91 8.69 -32.73 -14.79
N THR A 92 8.13 -31.57 -15.18
CA THR A 92 8.65 -30.25 -14.80
C THR A 92 8.04 -29.70 -13.51
N GLN A 93 6.92 -30.26 -13.05
CA GLN A 93 6.19 -29.80 -11.88
C GLN A 93 6.64 -30.57 -10.64
N LYS A 94 7.06 -29.84 -9.60
CA LYS A 94 7.33 -30.46 -8.30
C LYS A 94 6.00 -30.83 -7.63
N SER A 95 5.84 -32.11 -7.26
CA SER A 95 4.68 -32.64 -6.53
C SER A 95 3.33 -32.45 -7.24
N ALA A 96 3.30 -32.45 -8.57
CA ALA A 96 2.08 -32.22 -9.38
C ALA A 96 1.38 -30.87 -9.13
N VAL A 97 2.04 -29.95 -8.43
CA VAL A 97 1.52 -28.60 -8.16
C VAL A 97 1.88 -27.69 -9.33
N SER A 98 0.95 -26.80 -9.69
CA SER A 98 1.23 -25.81 -10.72
C SER A 98 2.28 -24.82 -10.20
N ASN A 99 3.29 -24.53 -11.01
CA ASN A 99 4.29 -23.53 -10.66
C ASN A 99 3.64 -22.16 -10.42
N ASN A 100 4.16 -21.43 -9.44
CA ASN A 100 3.74 -20.06 -9.19
C ASN A 100 4.03 -19.22 -10.43
N LYS A 101 3.03 -18.46 -10.87
CA LYS A 101 3.21 -17.54 -12.00
C LYS A 101 4.14 -16.41 -11.57
N SER A 102 5.06 -16.03 -12.44
CA SER A 102 5.79 -14.77 -12.27
C SER A 102 4.77 -13.64 -12.23
N GLY A 103 4.67 -12.95 -11.09
CA GLY A 103 3.83 -11.77 -10.97
C GLY A 103 4.34 -10.63 -11.85
N ARG A 104 3.57 -9.55 -11.94
CA ARG A 104 4.03 -8.31 -12.59
C ARG A 104 5.28 -7.80 -11.86
N PRO A 105 6.34 -7.38 -12.57
CA PRO A 105 7.49 -6.74 -11.94
C PRO A 105 7.05 -5.52 -11.12
N GLN A 106 7.75 -5.29 -10.02
CA GLN A 106 7.48 -4.16 -9.12
C GLN A 106 7.84 -2.83 -9.79
N ALA A 107 7.25 -1.74 -9.30
CA ALA A 107 7.41 -0.41 -9.89
C ALA A 107 8.80 0.22 -9.69
N PHE A 108 9.64 -0.36 -8.83
CA PHE A 108 10.99 0.12 -8.53
C PHE A 108 12.00 -1.03 -8.58
N SER A 109 13.20 -0.70 -9.06
CA SER A 109 14.36 -1.59 -9.12
C SER A 109 14.96 -1.82 -7.73
N ALA A 110 15.90 -2.76 -7.62
CA ALA A 110 16.68 -2.96 -6.41
C ALA A 110 17.50 -1.71 -6.03
N GLY A 111 18.02 -0.96 -7.02
CA GLY A 111 18.74 0.29 -6.78
C GLY A 111 17.85 1.39 -6.23
N ASP A 112 16.61 1.47 -6.69
CA ASP A 112 15.62 2.45 -6.21
C ASP A 112 15.27 2.21 -4.74
N LYS A 113 15.13 0.94 -4.36
CA LYS A 113 14.88 0.55 -2.97
C LYS A 113 16.00 1.01 -2.05
N ARG A 114 17.26 0.83 -2.48
CA ARG A 114 18.43 1.31 -1.72
C ARG A 114 18.38 2.82 -1.55
N ARG A 115 18.16 3.57 -2.64
CA ARG A 115 18.02 5.04 -2.58
C ARG A 115 16.91 5.49 -1.64
N ILE A 116 15.76 4.81 -1.62
CA ILE A 116 14.67 5.09 -0.67
C ILE A 116 15.16 4.90 0.78
N LEU A 117 15.83 3.78 1.06
CA LEU A 117 16.33 3.46 2.39
C LEU A 117 17.42 4.45 2.84
N ASP A 118 18.31 4.86 1.93
CA ASP A 118 19.36 5.84 2.22
C ASP A 118 18.76 7.20 2.62
N VAL A 119 17.74 7.66 1.90
CA VAL A 119 17.04 8.92 2.22
C VAL A 119 16.33 8.82 3.57
N VAL A 120 15.71 7.67 3.87
CA VAL A 120 15.05 7.44 5.16
C VAL A 120 16.06 7.35 6.32
N ALA A 121 17.24 6.79 6.07
CA ALA A 121 18.32 6.74 7.07
C ALA A 121 18.89 8.13 7.37
N GLN A 122 19.03 8.99 6.36
CA GLN A 122 19.46 10.38 6.52
C GLN A 122 18.40 11.22 7.24
N ASP A 123 17.15 11.15 6.78
CA ASP A 123 16.04 11.92 7.32
C ASP A 123 14.82 11.03 7.65
N PRO A 124 14.77 10.43 8.86
CA PRO A 124 13.67 9.55 9.26
C PRO A 124 12.29 10.24 9.30
N SER A 125 12.27 11.57 9.33
CA SER A 125 11.06 12.39 9.34
C SER A 125 10.59 12.83 7.95
N ALA A 126 11.29 12.43 6.88
CA ALA A 126 10.94 12.82 5.52
C ALA A 126 9.58 12.25 5.11
N SER A 127 8.77 13.07 4.43
CA SER A 127 7.48 12.64 3.88
C SER A 127 7.69 11.76 2.65
N CYS A 128 6.69 10.92 2.32
CA CYS A 128 6.71 10.12 1.09
C CYS A 128 6.76 10.97 -0.19
N LYS A 129 6.39 12.27 -0.13
CA LYS A 129 6.57 13.21 -1.23
C LYS A 129 8.04 13.63 -1.34
N ASP A 130 8.65 14.04 -0.25
CA ASP A 130 10.06 14.43 -0.17
C ASP A 130 11.00 13.28 -0.61
N ILE A 131 10.69 12.05 -0.17
CA ILE A 131 11.44 10.85 -0.60
C ILE A 131 11.34 10.68 -2.12
N LYS A 132 10.15 10.89 -2.70
CA LYS A 132 9.94 10.78 -4.16
C LYS A 132 10.79 11.81 -4.91
N GLU A 133 10.80 13.06 -4.45
CA GLU A 133 11.53 14.16 -5.07
C GLU A 133 13.05 13.92 -4.99
N ARG A 134 13.57 13.55 -3.81
CA ARG A 134 15.00 13.27 -3.61
C ARG A 134 15.50 12.05 -4.38
N THR A 135 14.66 11.03 -4.54
CA THR A 135 15.04 9.79 -5.26
C THR A 135 14.80 9.88 -6.77
N GLY A 136 14.05 10.89 -7.26
CA GLY A 136 13.70 11.05 -8.67
C GLY A 136 12.79 9.94 -9.20
N LEU A 137 12.00 9.28 -8.34
CA LEU A 137 11.17 8.15 -8.74
C LEU A 137 9.88 8.60 -9.42
N GLY A 138 9.58 8.03 -10.59
CA GLY A 138 8.32 8.25 -11.30
C GLY A 138 7.08 7.57 -10.67
N CYS A 139 7.25 6.84 -9.58
CA CYS A 139 6.16 6.11 -8.94
C CYS A 139 5.28 7.01 -8.05
N HIS A 140 4.06 6.55 -7.76
CA HIS A 140 3.16 7.26 -6.86
C HIS A 140 3.62 7.15 -5.40
N SER A 141 3.48 8.20 -4.60
CA SER A 141 3.90 8.23 -3.18
C SER A 141 3.28 7.10 -2.34
N ARG A 142 2.07 6.66 -2.69
CA ARG A 142 1.39 5.51 -2.07
C ARG A 142 2.16 4.19 -2.27
N THR A 143 2.87 4.03 -3.38
CA THR A 143 3.68 2.84 -3.66
C THR A 143 4.94 2.83 -2.79
N ILE A 144 5.56 3.99 -2.58
CA ILE A 144 6.66 4.19 -1.62
C ILE A 144 6.18 3.87 -0.20
N LEU A 145 5.03 4.39 0.21
CA LEU A 145 4.45 4.08 1.53
C LEU A 145 4.20 2.58 1.73
N ARG A 146 3.67 1.90 0.71
CA ARG A 146 3.47 0.44 0.76
C ARG A 146 4.79 -0.31 0.89
N TYR A 147 5.83 0.17 0.22
CA TYR A 147 7.17 -0.39 0.34
C TYR A 147 7.73 -0.21 1.75
N LEU A 148 7.71 1.01 2.29
CA LEU A 148 8.19 1.29 3.65
C LEU A 148 7.46 0.47 4.72
N LYS A 149 6.13 0.34 4.59
CA LYS A 149 5.34 -0.53 5.48
C LYS A 149 5.75 -1.99 5.40
N LYS A 150 6.12 -2.48 4.21
CA LYS A 150 6.60 -3.86 4.03
C LYS A 150 7.96 -4.07 4.70
N GLU A 151 8.82 -3.06 4.68
CA GLU A 151 10.11 -3.06 5.37
C GLU A 151 9.97 -2.78 6.89
N GLY A 152 8.75 -2.68 7.42
CA GLY A 152 8.50 -2.43 8.85
C GLY A 152 8.70 -0.97 9.28
N ILE A 153 9.05 -0.08 8.36
CA ILE A 153 9.25 1.35 8.62
C ILE A 153 7.88 2.01 8.62
N THR A 154 7.35 2.28 9.80
CA THR A 154 6.08 2.97 10.00
C THR A 154 6.29 4.30 10.72
N TYR A 155 5.52 5.32 10.32
CA TYR A 155 5.52 6.66 10.95
C TYR A 155 4.80 6.66 12.31
N SER A 156 4.97 5.63 13.12
CA SER A 156 4.41 5.57 14.46
C SER A 156 5.49 5.96 15.46
N THR A 157 5.16 6.85 16.40
CA THR A 157 5.95 7.29 17.57
C THR A 157 6.71 8.62 17.47
N THR A 158 7.08 9.14 16.29
CA THR A 158 7.68 10.50 16.19
C THR A 158 6.68 11.61 15.87
N GLY A 159 5.49 11.30 15.33
CA GLY A 159 4.52 12.31 14.88
C GLY A 159 3.91 13.18 15.98
N SER A 160 3.79 12.68 17.21
CA SER A 160 3.24 13.45 18.35
C SER A 160 4.31 14.27 19.09
N ARG A 161 5.59 14.02 18.82
CA ARG A 161 6.69 14.77 19.44
C ARG A 161 7.04 15.96 18.54
N PRO A 162 6.96 17.20 19.02
CA PRO A 162 7.42 18.34 18.23
C PRO A 162 8.90 18.16 17.91
N LYS A 163 9.29 18.51 16.68
CA LYS A 163 10.69 18.49 16.23
C LYS A 163 11.54 19.30 17.20
N LEU A 164 12.76 18.83 17.52
CA LEU A 164 13.72 19.62 18.30
C LEU A 164 14.17 20.83 17.48
N THR A 165 13.42 21.92 17.59
CA THR A 165 13.83 23.25 17.14
C THR A 165 14.58 23.96 18.26
N GLY A 166 15.38 24.98 17.94
CA GLY A 166 16.09 25.75 18.95
C GLY A 166 15.17 26.28 20.07
N GLU A 167 13.94 26.66 19.72
CA GLU A 167 12.93 27.09 20.69
C GLU A 167 12.42 25.98 21.60
N THR A 168 12.13 24.79 21.05
CA THR A 168 11.66 23.66 21.87
C THR A 168 12.77 23.11 22.77
N ILE A 169 14.02 23.16 22.32
CA ILE A 169 15.19 22.84 23.14
C ILE A 169 15.25 23.79 24.34
N ARG A 170 15.19 25.10 24.11
CA ARG A 170 15.19 26.11 25.19
C ARG A 170 14.06 25.87 26.20
N LYS A 171 12.84 25.63 25.72
CA LYS A 171 11.68 25.32 26.58
C LYS A 171 11.91 24.06 27.41
N ARG A 172 12.47 23.00 26.84
CA ARG A 172 12.79 21.75 27.56
C ARG A 172 13.87 21.95 28.62
N VAL A 173 14.92 22.71 28.30
CA VAL A 173 15.98 23.03 29.26
C VAL A 173 15.42 23.83 30.43
N LEU A 174 14.57 24.82 30.17
CA LEU A 174 13.95 25.64 31.22
C LEU A 174 13.09 24.78 32.17
N VAL A 175 12.26 23.88 31.62
CA VAL A 175 11.47 22.93 32.43
C VAL A 175 12.37 22.01 33.25
N ALA A 176 13.47 21.51 32.67
CA ALA A 176 14.41 20.64 33.38
C ALA A 176 15.07 21.38 34.55
N LEU A 177 15.51 22.62 34.35
CA LEU A 177 16.11 23.46 35.40
C LEU A 177 15.12 23.71 36.54
N LYS A 178 13.87 24.06 36.22
CA LYS A 178 12.80 24.27 37.20
C LYS A 178 12.53 23.01 38.04
N ASN A 179 12.48 21.83 37.40
CA ASN A 179 12.24 20.57 38.10
C ASN A 179 13.40 20.20 39.04
N VAL A 180 14.65 20.52 38.69
CA VAL A 180 15.82 20.32 39.55
C VAL A 180 15.72 21.21 40.79
N GLU A 181 15.34 22.47 40.63
CA GLU A 181 15.14 23.42 41.72
C GLU A 181 14.00 22.98 42.67
N GLU A 182 12.87 22.53 42.13
CA GLU A 182 11.76 21.99 42.92
C GLU A 182 12.12 20.69 43.66
N ALA A 183 12.98 19.85 43.07
CA ALA A 183 13.48 18.63 43.72
C ALA A 183 14.44 18.95 44.87
N SER A 184 15.32 19.95 44.70
CA SER A 184 16.21 20.44 45.77
C SER A 184 15.44 21.09 46.92
N SER A 185 14.33 21.78 46.65
CA SER A 185 13.50 22.42 47.69
C SER A 185 12.67 21.44 48.52
N LYS A 186 12.36 20.23 48.00
CA LYS A 186 11.54 19.23 48.70
C LYS A 186 12.33 18.18 49.49
N GLY A 187 13.66 18.16 49.37
CA GLY A 187 14.54 17.16 50.02
C GLY A 187 14.98 17.47 51.46
N GLY A 188 14.36 18.43 52.16
CA GLY A 188 14.87 18.97 53.43
C GLY A 188 14.00 18.81 54.68
N GLY A 189 13.01 17.90 54.71
CA GLY A 189 12.00 17.92 55.77
C GLY A 189 11.41 16.59 56.23
N GLU A 190 12.21 15.54 56.42
CA GLU A 190 11.77 14.36 57.21
C GLU A 190 12.93 13.78 58.05
N ALA A 191 13.23 14.40 59.19
CA ALA A 191 13.95 13.74 60.30
C ALA A 191 13.73 14.51 61.62
N GLY A 192 12.93 13.95 62.52
CA GLY A 192 12.93 14.33 63.96
C GLY A 192 11.54 14.38 64.60
N GLY A 193 11.19 13.37 65.38
CA GLY A 193 9.93 13.28 66.14
C GLY A 193 9.87 12.10 67.10
N GLU A 194 10.83 12.09 68.03
CA GLU A 194 11.05 11.24 69.20
C GLU A 194 9.80 10.92 70.05
N ALA A 195 9.62 9.64 70.41
CA ALA A 195 8.73 9.22 71.51
C ALA A 195 9.31 7.96 72.19
N VAL A 196 10.30 8.15 73.05
CA VAL A 196 10.71 7.17 74.07
C VAL A 196 9.87 7.44 75.32
N ARG A 197 9.00 6.50 75.68
CA ARG A 197 8.36 6.41 77.00
C ARG A 197 9.05 5.31 77.78
N GLU A 198 9.90 5.69 78.72
CA GLU A 198 10.34 4.85 79.84
C GLU A 198 9.88 5.54 81.13
N GLU A 199 8.81 5.03 81.74
CA GLU A 199 8.45 5.38 83.11
C GLU A 199 8.77 4.21 84.05
N VAL A 200 9.71 4.49 84.95
CA VAL A 200 9.65 4.31 86.41
C VAL A 200 9.42 2.88 86.96
N VAL A 201 10.51 2.29 87.45
CA VAL A 201 10.50 1.39 88.63
C VAL A 201 11.59 1.87 89.59
N GLN A 202 11.21 2.29 90.80
CA GLN A 202 12.11 2.41 91.96
C GLN A 202 11.48 1.73 93.17
N GLU A 203 12.30 0.90 93.82
CA GLU A 203 12.09 0.18 95.07
C GLU A 203 11.76 1.11 96.26
N LYS A 204 10.88 0.62 97.14
CA LYS A 204 11.07 0.59 98.61
C LYS A 204 10.30 -0.58 99.20
#